data_AF-A0A965L797-F1
#
_entry.id   AF-A0A965L797-F1
#
_cell.length_a   1.000
_cell.length_b   1.000
_cell.length_c   1.000
_cell.angle_alpha   90.00
_cell.angle_beta   90.00
_cell.angle_gamma   90.00
#
_symmetry.space_group_name_H-M   'P 1'
#
loop_
_entity.id
_entity.type
_entity.pdbx_description
1 polymer ?
#
loop_
_entity_poly.entity_id
_entity_poly.type
_entity_poly.pdbx_seq_one_letter_code
_entity_poly.pdbx_strand_id
1 'polypeptide(L)'
;MASQFKLTPTTGIVAGMTVQFADGVWPGEIGEGLAMTDDAFDVVEPLIQHAVPGWTSMHRYGVFELTPLVRPALARIFRDKAADYLATDQHPEANMLDELAEWLEARESQVRSVSVLGY
;
A
#
# COMPACT_ATOMS: atom_id res chain seq x y z
N MET A 1 1.29 0.93 -23.82
CA MET A 1 0.61 0.42 -22.62
C MET A 1 1.05 1.29 -21.45
N ALA A 2 0.13 1.98 -20.78
CA ALA A 2 0.47 2.67 -19.53
C ALA A 2 0.91 1.59 -18.51
N SER A 3 2.02 1.78 -17.80
CA SER A 3 2.49 0.74 -16.88
C SER A 3 1.46 0.55 -15.77
N GLN A 4 0.97 -0.69 -15.64
CA GLN A 4 -0.06 -1.09 -14.67
C GLN A 4 0.43 -0.90 -13.22
N PHE A 5 1.75 -0.93 -13.01
CA PHE A 5 2.45 -0.74 -11.75
C PHE A 5 2.87 0.72 -11.56
N LYS A 6 1.89 1.59 -11.26
CA LYS A 6 2.15 2.98 -10.87
C LYS A 6 1.35 3.33 -9.62
N LEU A 7 2.00 4.07 -8.73
CA LEU A 7 1.33 4.73 -7.62
C LEU A 7 0.88 6.12 -8.08
N THR A 8 -0.35 6.48 -7.69
CA THR A 8 -0.93 7.79 -7.95
C THR A 8 -1.08 8.49 -6.60
N PRO A 9 -0.37 9.60 -6.34
CA PRO A 9 -0.57 10.39 -5.14
C PRO A 9 -2.01 10.90 -5.02
N THR A 10 -2.54 10.86 -3.80
CA THR A 10 -3.94 11.21 -3.52
C THR A 10 -4.06 12.17 -2.35
N THR A 11 -5.14 12.94 -2.31
CA THR A 11 -5.59 13.70 -1.13
C THR A 11 -7.07 13.40 -0.90
N GLY A 12 -7.40 12.85 0.27
CA GLY A 12 -8.74 12.34 0.55
C GLY A 12 -9.01 10.99 -0.12
N ILE A 13 -10.27 10.56 -0.11
CA ILE A 13 -10.70 9.27 -0.67
C ILE A 13 -10.76 9.35 -2.19
N VAL A 14 -10.17 8.36 -2.86
CA VAL A 14 -10.33 8.17 -4.31
C VAL A 14 -11.38 7.10 -4.59
N ALA A 15 -12.39 7.45 -5.38
CA ALA A 15 -13.42 6.52 -5.84
C ALA A 15 -12.99 5.83 -7.15
N GLY A 16 -13.30 4.53 -7.30
CA GLY A 16 -13.04 3.77 -8.53
C GLY A 16 -12.44 2.38 -8.25
N MET A 17 -11.98 1.67 -9.29
CA MET A 17 -11.30 0.36 -9.19
C MET A 17 -9.83 0.52 -8.79
N THR A 18 -9.59 1.09 -7.61
CA THR A 18 -8.24 1.30 -7.07
C THR A 18 -8.20 0.97 -5.61
N VAL A 19 -7.07 0.43 -5.15
CA VAL A 19 -6.79 0.31 -3.71
C VAL A 19 -5.88 1.46 -3.30
N GLN A 20 -6.20 2.09 -2.17
CA GLN A 20 -5.52 3.29 -1.69
C GLN A 20 -4.94 3.07 -0.30
N PHE A 21 -3.65 3.33 -0.13
CA PHE A 21 -3.03 3.55 1.19
C PHE A 21 -3.16 5.03 1.53
N ALA A 22 -3.70 5.38 2.69
CA ALA A 22 -3.92 6.77 3.06
C ALA A 22 -3.72 7.03 4.54
N ASP A 23 -3.29 8.24 4.88
CA ASP A 23 -3.27 8.74 6.25
C ASP A 23 -4.70 8.87 6.79
N GLY A 24 -4.91 8.46 8.04
CA GLY A 24 -6.19 8.61 8.73
C GLY A 24 -6.94 7.30 8.96
N VAL A 25 -8.16 7.44 9.45
CA VAL A 25 -9.09 6.35 9.82
C VAL A 25 -10.42 6.54 9.13
N TRP A 26 -11.13 5.44 8.87
CA TRP A 26 -12.49 5.48 8.35
C TRP A 26 -13.48 4.80 9.31
N PRO A 27 -14.65 5.40 9.59
CA PRO A 27 -15.13 6.70 9.08
C PRO A 27 -14.44 7.88 9.78
N GLY A 28 -13.84 8.80 9.01
CA GLY A 28 -13.04 9.90 9.55
C GLY A 28 -12.34 10.74 8.48
N GLU A 29 -11.38 11.57 8.92
CA GLU A 29 -10.55 12.38 8.02
C GLU A 29 -9.50 11.49 7.35
N ILE A 30 -9.61 11.36 6.03
CA ILE A 30 -8.62 10.72 5.16
C ILE A 30 -7.76 11.81 4.54
N GLY A 31 -6.44 11.69 4.73
CA GLY A 31 -5.44 12.66 4.32
C GLY A 31 -4.74 12.28 3.01
N GLU A 32 -3.42 12.45 2.99
CA GLU A 32 -2.58 12.08 1.84
C GLU A 32 -2.46 10.57 1.69
N GLY A 33 -2.21 10.11 0.47
CA GLY A 33 -2.16 8.69 0.17
C GLY A 33 -1.51 8.35 -1.16
N LEU A 34 -1.45 7.05 -1.44
CA LEU A 34 -1.05 6.47 -2.71
C LEU A 34 -2.14 5.48 -3.15
N ALA A 35 -2.73 5.73 -4.32
CA ALA A 35 -3.66 4.82 -4.97
C ALA A 35 -2.96 3.99 -6.05
N MET A 36 -3.40 2.75 -6.22
CA MET A 36 -2.90 1.84 -7.23
C MET A 36 -4.05 1.07 -7.88
N THR A 37 -3.81 0.55 -9.08
CA THR A 37 -4.78 -0.28 -9.81
C THR A 37 -4.95 -1.65 -9.15
N ASP A 38 -5.99 -2.37 -9.54
CA ASP A 38 -6.21 -3.75 -9.10
C ASP A 38 -5.04 -4.69 -9.48
N ASP A 39 -4.51 -4.57 -10.72
CA ASP A 39 -3.36 -5.36 -11.18
C ASP A 39 -2.10 -5.09 -10.34
N ALA A 40 -1.88 -3.82 -9.96
CA ALA A 40 -0.79 -3.45 -9.07
C ALA A 40 -1.00 -4.02 -7.66
N PHE A 41 -2.24 -4.00 -7.17
CA PHE A 41 -2.56 -4.52 -5.86
C PHE A 41 -2.41 -6.05 -5.77
N ASP A 42 -2.60 -6.80 -6.86
CA ASP A 42 -2.37 -8.25 -6.88
C ASP A 42 -0.92 -8.63 -6.57
N VAL A 43 0.04 -7.72 -6.81
CA VAL A 43 1.46 -7.88 -6.39
C VAL A 43 1.65 -7.55 -4.91
N VAL A 44 0.90 -6.59 -4.39
CA VAL A 44 1.03 -6.07 -3.01
C VAL A 44 0.27 -6.95 -2.01
N GLU A 45 -0.91 -7.45 -2.36
CA GLU A 45 -1.80 -8.18 -1.45
C GLU A 45 -1.15 -9.40 -0.79
N PRO A 46 -0.40 -10.28 -1.50
CA PRO A 46 0.27 -11.41 -0.86
C PRO A 46 1.29 -10.98 0.21
N LEU A 47 1.92 -9.82 0.02
CA LEU A 47 2.87 -9.25 0.97
C LEU A 47 2.15 -8.70 2.20
N ILE A 48 0.99 -8.06 2.02
CA ILE A 48 0.13 -7.63 3.12
C ILE A 48 -0.37 -8.85 3.91
N GLN A 49 -0.87 -9.89 3.24
CA GLN A 49 -1.32 -11.12 3.86
C GLN A 49 -0.22 -11.76 4.73
N HIS A 50 1.04 -11.66 4.29
CA HIS A 50 2.18 -12.15 5.05
C HIS A 50 2.53 -11.27 6.27
N ALA A 51 2.48 -9.94 6.10
CA ALA A 51 2.96 -8.97 7.09
C ALA A 51 1.92 -8.53 8.12
N VAL A 52 0.63 -8.62 7.77
CA VAL A 52 -0.45 -7.92 8.46
C VAL A 52 -1.46 -8.92 9.03
N PRO A 53 -1.34 -9.28 10.32
CA PRO A 53 -2.30 -10.17 10.96
C PRO A 53 -3.73 -9.61 10.85
N GLY A 54 -4.65 -10.46 10.44
CA GLY A 54 -6.07 -10.11 10.29
C GLY A 54 -6.44 -9.57 8.91
N TRP A 55 -5.48 -9.30 8.02
CA TRP A 55 -5.80 -9.04 6.62
C TRP A 55 -6.43 -10.28 5.97
N THR A 56 -7.43 -10.04 5.12
CA THR A 56 -8.08 -11.02 4.25
C THR A 56 -8.45 -10.35 2.94
N SER A 57 -8.60 -11.10 1.85
CA SER A 57 -8.94 -10.55 0.53
C SER A 57 -10.27 -9.80 0.48
N MET A 58 -11.16 -10.01 1.47
CA MET A 58 -12.39 -9.23 1.58
C MET A 58 -12.14 -7.75 1.90
N HIS A 59 -10.99 -7.41 2.50
CA HIS A 59 -10.63 -6.03 2.80
C HIS A 59 -10.28 -5.21 1.57
N ARG A 60 -10.08 -5.84 0.41
CA ARG A 60 -9.98 -5.17 -0.90
C ARG A 60 -11.24 -4.40 -1.28
N TYR A 61 -12.37 -4.70 -0.64
CA TYR A 61 -13.68 -4.09 -0.88
C TYR A 61 -14.18 -3.28 0.32
N GLY A 62 -13.26 -2.82 1.17
CA GLY A 62 -13.60 -2.19 2.44
C GLY A 62 -12.46 -1.38 3.00
N VAL A 63 -12.38 -1.31 4.32
CA VAL A 63 -11.34 -0.56 5.03
C VAL A 63 -10.58 -1.51 5.94
N PHE A 64 -9.26 -1.42 5.90
CA PHE A 64 -8.39 -2.06 6.88
C PHE A 64 -7.38 -1.04 7.43
N GLU A 65 -7.25 -0.97 8.76
CA GLU A 65 -6.33 -0.04 9.40
C GLU A 65 -5.00 -0.71 9.75
N LEU A 66 -3.91 -0.17 9.19
CA LEU A 66 -2.55 -0.54 9.55
C LEU A 66 -2.16 0.13 10.86
N THR A 67 -2.03 -0.70 11.89
CA THR A 67 -1.50 -0.26 13.19
C THR A 67 -0.07 0.28 13.04
N PRO A 68 0.38 1.21 13.90
CA PRO A 68 1.74 1.76 13.83
C PRO A 68 2.84 0.68 13.86
N LEU A 69 2.61 -0.45 14.56
CA LEU A 69 3.57 -1.54 14.66
C LEU A 69 3.76 -2.32 13.35
N VAL A 70 2.73 -2.37 12.50
CA VAL A 70 2.76 -3.17 11.27
C VAL A 70 3.43 -2.44 10.11
N ARG A 71 3.38 -1.09 10.10
CA ARG A 71 3.94 -0.27 9.01
C ARG A 71 5.42 -0.50 8.75
N PRO A 72 6.34 -0.46 9.75
CA PRO A 72 7.75 -0.68 9.49
C PRO A 72 8.04 -2.12 9.02
N ALA A 73 7.29 -3.10 9.53
CA ALA A 73 7.41 -4.48 9.08
C ALA A 73 6.97 -4.65 7.62
N LEU A 74 5.85 -4.03 7.23
CA LEU A 74 5.33 -4.06 5.87
C LEU A 74 6.27 -3.32 4.90
N ALA A 75 6.77 -2.14 5.28
CA ALA A 75 7.74 -1.39 4.47
C ALA A 75 9.02 -2.21 4.21
N ARG A 76 9.54 -2.90 5.24
CA ARG A 76 10.70 -3.78 5.08
C ARG A 76 10.43 -4.93 4.11
N ILE A 77 9.27 -5.59 4.21
CA ILE A 77 8.87 -6.66 3.29
C ILE A 77 8.77 -6.14 1.85
N PHE A 78 8.26 -4.93 1.64
CA PHE A 78 8.23 -4.30 0.33
C PHE A 78 9.63 -4.05 -0.23
N ARG A 79 10.56 -3.54 0.59
CA ARG A 79 11.97 -3.35 0.14
C ARG A 79 12.65 -4.67 -0.20
N ASP A 80 12.50 -5.68 0.65
CA ASP A 80 13.08 -7.01 0.40
C ASP A 80 12.52 -7.58 -0.93
N LYS A 81 11.21 -7.44 -1.16
CA LYS A 81 10.58 -7.90 -2.40
C LYS A 81 10.95 -7.05 -3.62
N ALA A 82 11.14 -5.74 -3.46
CA ALA A 82 11.62 -4.88 -4.53
C ALA A 82 13.03 -5.30 -4.98
N ALA A 83 13.92 -5.64 -4.04
CA ALA A 83 15.25 -6.15 -4.35
C ALA A 83 15.20 -7.48 -5.14
N ASP A 84 14.30 -8.40 -4.77
CA ASP A 84 14.06 -9.63 -5.54
C ASP A 84 13.60 -9.35 -6.98
N TYR A 85 12.70 -8.38 -7.16
CA TYR A 85 12.24 -8.00 -8.49
C TYR A 85 13.33 -7.36 -9.34
N LEU A 86 14.18 -6.50 -8.76
CA LEU A 86 15.35 -5.95 -9.44
C LEU A 86 16.31 -7.04 -9.89
N ALA A 87 16.50 -8.10 -9.11
CA ALA A 87 17.34 -9.24 -9.48
C ALA A 87 16.78 -10.06 -10.67
N THR A 88 15.51 -9.84 -11.04
CA THR A 88 14.82 -10.53 -12.14
C THR A 88 14.37 -9.58 -13.27
N ASP A 89 14.94 -8.37 -13.32
CA ASP A 89 14.63 -7.32 -14.31
C ASP A 89 13.16 -6.81 -14.29
N GLN A 90 12.42 -7.04 -13.21
CA GLN A 90 11.04 -6.57 -13.00
C GLN A 90 11.04 -5.16 -12.39
N HIS A 91 11.59 -4.20 -13.12
CA HIS A 91 11.78 -2.83 -12.65
C HIS A 91 10.48 -2.09 -12.27
N PRO A 92 9.36 -2.19 -13.02
CA PRO A 92 8.13 -1.49 -12.65
C PRO A 92 7.58 -1.90 -11.28
N GLU A 93 7.53 -3.20 -11.00
CA GLU A 93 7.07 -3.78 -9.74
C GLU A 93 8.02 -3.41 -8.60
N ALA A 94 9.33 -3.49 -8.83
CA ALA A 94 10.33 -3.06 -7.87
C ALA A 94 10.18 -1.59 -7.47
N ASN A 95 10.07 -0.69 -8.46
CA ASN A 95 9.93 0.75 -8.21
C ASN A 95 8.66 1.08 -7.44
N MET A 96 7.54 0.42 -7.80
CA MET A 96 6.28 0.58 -7.10
C MET A 96 6.38 0.15 -5.62
N LEU A 97 7.00 -1.00 -5.35
CA LEU A 97 7.17 -1.47 -3.96
C LEU A 97 8.13 -0.57 -3.16
N ASP A 98 9.19 -0.07 -3.79
CA ASP A 98 10.14 0.82 -3.12
C ASP A 98 9.50 2.19 -2.78
N GLU A 99 8.72 2.75 -3.71
CA GLU A 99 7.97 4.00 -3.48
C GLU A 99 6.91 3.83 -2.37
N LEU A 100 6.22 2.68 -2.34
CA LEU A 100 5.25 2.38 -1.29
C LEU A 100 5.92 2.19 0.08
N ALA A 101 7.10 1.55 0.10
CA ALA A 101 7.91 1.38 1.31
C ALA A 101 8.38 2.73 1.86
N GLU A 102 8.95 3.58 1.00
CA GLU A 102 9.40 4.92 1.37
C GLU A 102 8.24 5.77 1.94
N TRP A 103 7.07 5.69 1.31
CA TRP A 103 5.88 6.40 1.79
C TRP A 103 5.41 5.94 3.17
N LEU A 104 5.47 4.63 3.45
CA LEU A 104 5.16 4.06 4.77
C LEU A 104 6.20 4.42 5.83
N GLU A 105 7.49 4.41 5.49
CA GLU A 105 8.58 4.80 6.39
C GLU A 105 8.50 6.27 6.81
N ALA A 106 8.15 7.16 5.88
CA ALA A 106 7.89 8.57 6.18
C ALA A 106 6.76 8.77 7.22
N ARG A 107 5.95 7.73 7.47
CA ARG A 107 4.82 7.69 8.41
C ARG A 107 5.07 6.83 9.65
N GLU A 108 6.27 6.28 9.83
CA GLU A 108 6.60 5.44 10.98
C GLU A 108 6.48 6.20 12.31
N SER A 109 6.88 7.47 12.33
CA SER A 109 6.81 8.33 13.51
C SER A 109 5.42 8.96 13.74
N GLN A 110 4.48 8.77 12.81
CA GLN A 110 3.16 9.37 12.91
C GLN A 110 2.23 8.56 13.81
N VAL A 111 1.60 9.24 14.76
CA VAL A 111 0.60 8.64 15.67
C VAL A 111 -0.68 8.24 14.92
N ARG A 112 -0.99 8.91 13.80
CA ARG A 112 -2.20 8.66 13.00
C ARG A 112 -2.17 7.26 12.38
N SER A 113 -3.32 6.61 12.28
CA SER A 113 -3.48 5.35 11.53
C SER A 113 -3.16 5.54 10.04
N VAL A 114 -2.75 4.47 9.36
CA VAL A 114 -2.76 4.39 7.89
C VAL A 114 -3.87 3.42 7.52
N SER A 115 -4.78 3.84 6.65
CA SER A 115 -5.86 3.00 6.14
C SER A 115 -5.50 2.45 4.78
N VAL A 116 -5.84 1.18 4.54
CA VAL A 116 -5.94 0.58 3.21
C VAL A 116 -7.42 0.58 2.83
N LEU A 117 -7.76 1.37 1.82
CA LEU A 117 -9.10 1.62 1.35
C LEU A 117 -9.31 0.91 0.01
N GLY A 118 -10.26 -0.01 0.01
CA GLY A 118 -10.80 -0.69 -1.15
C GLY A 118 -11.98 0.05 -1.78
N TYR A 119 -12.53 -0.52 -2.86
CA TYR A 119 -13.64 0.03 -3.63
C TYR A 119 -15.02 -0.54 -3.26
#